data_AF-A0A918PRM9-F1
#
_entry.id   AF-A0A918PRM9-F1
#
_cell.length_a   1.000
_cell.length_b   1.000
_cell.length_c   1.000
_cell.angle_alpha   90.00
_cell.angle_beta   90.00
_cell.angle_gamma   90.00
#
_symmetry.space_group_name_H-M   'P 1'
#
loop_
_entity.id
_entity.type
_entity.pdbx_description
1 polymer ?
#
loop_
_entity_poly.entity_id
_entity_poly.type
_entity_poly.pdbx_seq_one_letter_code
_entity_poly.pdbx_strand_id
1 'polypeptide(L)'
;MKKLSLKKWLVLSSALLLAGYAIVKACSDIYFYPNSNFTPEAFVEEDYRPLLLSSDFFYTGYDDIHNERFNESIVSQWSDYLGHNVDKQLIDSVLFRADSSLMVSWKSNFEAFPIQSPKAKAANMLDFMLIAKQVETASVNHQIYYWQERDVIRLEEEVLFEQIEKRFRTADHSFMKQRYWFQLIKAYFYSADKQGEIEPFFAATKDQMPKDDLYYQAMSYLAGAYYKQRDFVQSNVLYAEVFDQCTPLRKVALYSYHPQELEVFLQETLPQAKDNELLCALWALQGYYTEELPAIEAIHAIQADSPHLSYLLSRLINKQEWNIQAVNKEESFAENKTSPYTQVDKSMLPIIQKIADAEDTEKPEMWYLALGYMYMMDGQYQKSQDIYQAVSPDLLSSPLAKSQLRLLKLLTSLHMLTGESDEEIERLSEDLRWLYFDLPNETAEGMQDFRYELAFDWSQDFLSTYYKSKNNPIMEELFKGYEAIPAITKMIMAIIM
;
A
#
# COMPACT_ATOMS: atom_id res chain seq x y z
N MET A 1 -48.52 -37.41 13.92
CA MET A 1 -47.40 -36.45 14.01
C MET A 1 -46.81 -36.51 15.42
N LYS A 2 -45.60 -37.05 15.60
CA LYS A 2 -44.97 -37.16 16.93
C LYS A 2 -44.44 -35.78 17.33
N LYS A 3 -44.99 -35.22 18.42
CA LYS A 3 -44.52 -33.96 19.01
C LYS A 3 -43.05 -34.14 19.42
N LEU A 4 -42.11 -33.53 18.69
CA LEU A 4 -40.74 -33.41 19.17
C LEU A 4 -40.76 -32.59 20.46
N SER A 5 -40.12 -33.11 21.52
CA SER A 5 -40.05 -32.42 22.80
C SER A 5 -39.19 -31.16 22.68
N LEU A 6 -39.54 -30.12 23.44
CA LEU A 6 -38.86 -28.82 23.47
C LEU A 6 -37.33 -28.94 23.62
N LYS A 7 -36.86 -29.97 24.35
CA LYS A 7 -35.44 -30.29 24.53
C LYS A 7 -34.73 -30.65 23.21
N LYS A 8 -35.42 -31.33 22.29
CA LYS A 8 -34.84 -31.67 20.97
C LYS A 8 -34.75 -30.44 20.06
N TRP A 9 -35.71 -29.51 20.16
CA TRP A 9 -35.64 -28.24 19.46
C TRP A 9 -34.50 -27.37 19.98
N LEU A 10 -34.31 -27.27 21.29
CA LEU A 10 -33.20 -26.53 21.91
C LEU A 10 -31.84 -27.06 21.46
N VAL A 11 -31.63 -28.38 21.45
CA VAL A 11 -30.38 -28.98 20.99
C VAL A 11 -30.15 -28.73 19.49
N LEU A 12 -31.20 -28.82 18.66
CA LEU A 12 -31.09 -28.51 17.23
C LEU A 12 -30.80 -27.02 16.97
N SER A 13 -31.43 -26.10 17.70
CA SER A 13 -31.16 -24.67 17.57
C SER A 13 -29.76 -24.29 18.07
N SER A 14 -29.28 -24.91 19.15
CA SER A 14 -27.91 -24.69 19.64
C SER A 14 -26.86 -25.25 18.69
N ALA A 15 -27.12 -26.41 18.07
CA ALA A 15 -26.23 -26.98 17.06
C ALA A 15 -26.21 -26.15 15.77
N LEU A 16 -27.35 -25.58 15.35
CA LEU A 16 -27.43 -24.67 14.21
C LEU A 16 -26.77 -23.31 14.49
N LEU A 17 -26.87 -22.79 15.72
CA LEU A 17 -26.15 -21.58 16.13
C LEU A 17 -24.64 -21.80 16.20
N LEU A 18 -24.18 -22.96 16.69
CA LEU A 18 -22.76 -23.32 16.70
C LEU A 18 -22.21 -23.56 15.29
N ALA A 19 -22.98 -24.20 14.41
CA ALA A 19 -22.60 -24.38 13.02
C ALA A 19 -22.61 -23.04 12.26
N GLY A 20 -23.60 -22.17 12.52
CA GLY A 20 -23.65 -20.81 11.98
C GLY A 20 -22.47 -19.96 12.46
N TYR A 21 -22.13 -20.02 13.75
CA TYR A 21 -20.96 -19.35 14.31
C TYR A 21 -19.65 -19.90 13.72
N ALA A 22 -19.53 -21.22 13.54
CA ALA A 22 -18.35 -21.82 12.91
C ALA A 22 -18.21 -21.43 11.42
N ILE A 23 -19.33 -21.30 10.69
CA ILE A 23 -19.34 -20.83 9.29
C ILE A 23 -19.00 -19.33 9.23
N VAL A 24 -19.57 -18.49 10.11
CA VAL A 24 -19.23 -17.07 10.19
C VAL A 24 -17.77 -16.85 10.58
N LYS A 25 -17.23 -17.66 11.50
CA LYS A 25 -15.82 -17.60 11.90
C LYS A 25 -14.86 -18.21 10.86
N ALA A 26 -15.35 -19.10 10.00
CA ALA A 26 -14.60 -19.63 8.85
C ALA A 26 -14.73 -18.76 7.59
N CYS A 27 -15.67 -17.81 7.57
CA CYS A 27 -15.85 -16.81 6.50
C CYS A 27 -15.46 -15.39 6.93
N SER A 28 -14.99 -15.20 8.17
CA SER A 28 -14.20 -14.03 8.51
C SER A 28 -12.75 -14.36 8.19
N ASP A 29 -12.33 -14.11 6.97
CA ASP A 29 -10.95 -13.70 6.77
C ASP A 29 -10.81 -12.40 7.58
N ILE A 30 -10.37 -12.55 8.83
CA ILE A 30 -10.09 -11.42 9.70
C ILE A 30 -8.81 -10.82 9.13
N TYR A 31 -8.97 -9.92 8.18
CA TYR A 31 -7.90 -9.01 7.78
C TYR A 31 -7.49 -8.26 9.04
N PHE A 32 -6.35 -8.67 9.60
CA PHE A 32 -5.83 -8.12 10.84
C PHE A 32 -5.05 -6.86 10.47
N TYR A 33 -5.78 -5.79 10.18
CA TYR A 33 -5.15 -4.48 10.14
C TYR A 33 -4.60 -4.21 11.54
N PRO A 34 -3.32 -3.84 11.68
CA PRO A 34 -2.83 -3.36 12.95
C PRO A 34 -3.68 -2.15 13.36
N ASN A 35 -4.46 -2.31 14.42
CA ASN A 35 -5.08 -1.16 15.07
C ASN A 35 -3.95 -0.20 15.44
N SER A 36 -4.08 1.07 15.10
CA SER A 36 -3.01 2.05 15.24
C SER A 36 -3.65 3.37 15.61
N ASN A 37 -2.98 4.19 16.43
CA ASN A 37 -3.43 5.56 16.69
C ASN A 37 -2.82 6.54 15.70
N PHE A 38 -1.91 6.10 14.83
CA PHE A 38 -1.23 6.92 13.84
C PHE A 38 -1.69 6.56 12.43
N THR A 39 -2.65 7.33 11.90
CA THR A 39 -3.30 7.10 10.61
C THR A 39 -2.38 7.52 9.45
N PRO A 40 -1.78 6.59 8.68
CA PRO A 40 -0.90 6.94 7.58
C PRO A 40 -1.60 7.69 6.45
N GLU A 41 -2.88 7.38 6.19
CA GLU A 41 -3.69 7.96 5.11
C GLU A 41 -3.90 9.48 5.29
N ALA A 42 -3.61 10.02 6.48
CA ALA A 42 -3.63 11.45 6.73
C ALA A 42 -2.50 12.21 5.99
N PHE A 43 -1.39 11.53 5.70
CA PHE A 43 -0.15 12.14 5.21
C PHE A 43 0.52 11.39 4.06
N VAL A 44 0.23 10.12 3.82
CA VAL A 44 0.87 9.35 2.75
C VAL A 44 0.06 9.48 1.46
N GLU A 45 0.75 9.76 0.36
CA GLU A 45 0.13 9.84 -0.97
C GLU A 45 -0.50 8.50 -1.39
N GLU A 46 -1.57 8.56 -2.17
CA GLU A 46 -2.36 7.38 -2.57
C GLU A 46 -1.50 6.34 -3.30
N ASP A 47 -0.54 6.79 -4.12
CA ASP A 47 0.34 5.89 -4.85
C ASP A 47 1.29 5.07 -3.94
N TYR A 48 1.48 5.48 -2.68
CA TYR A 48 2.23 4.75 -1.66
C TYR A 48 1.33 3.95 -0.71
N ARG A 49 0.00 4.11 -0.80
CA ARG A 49 -0.98 3.42 0.05
C ARG A 49 -0.76 1.91 0.12
N PRO A 50 -0.42 1.17 -0.96
CA PRO A 50 -0.19 -0.26 -0.86
C PRO A 50 1.02 -0.66 -0.01
N LEU A 51 1.95 0.26 0.24
CA LEU A 51 3.20 0.03 0.96
C LEU A 51 3.07 0.32 2.46
N LEU A 52 1.91 0.78 2.92
CA LEU A 52 1.64 0.96 4.34
C LEU A 52 1.74 -0.37 5.10
N LEU A 53 1.94 -0.31 6.42
CA LEU A 53 2.07 -1.53 7.23
C LEU A 53 0.75 -2.33 7.20
N SER A 54 0.87 -3.63 6.95
CA SER A 54 -0.26 -4.56 6.85
C SER A 54 0.15 -5.96 7.33
N SER A 55 -0.82 -6.79 7.72
CA SER A 55 -0.62 -8.22 7.91
C SER A 55 -0.38 -8.96 6.59
N ASP A 56 -0.94 -8.43 5.50
CA ASP A 56 -0.69 -8.91 4.15
C ASP A 56 0.57 -8.26 3.57
N PHE A 57 1.08 -8.81 2.46
CA PHE A 57 2.26 -8.25 1.80
C PHE A 57 2.04 -6.79 1.33
N PHE A 58 0.81 -6.43 0.96
CA PHE A 58 0.43 -5.05 0.64
C PHE A 58 -0.80 -4.65 1.46
N TYR A 59 -0.88 -3.38 1.84
CA TYR A 59 -2.00 -2.82 2.58
C TYR A 59 -3.34 -2.86 1.81
N THR A 60 -3.27 -2.75 0.48
CA THR A 60 -4.45 -2.84 -0.40
C THR A 60 -4.77 -4.26 -0.85
N GLY A 61 -4.23 -5.28 -0.17
CA GLY A 61 -4.34 -6.68 -0.57
C GLY A 61 -3.47 -7.06 -1.77
N TYR A 62 -3.65 -8.29 -2.26
CA TYR A 62 -2.83 -8.85 -3.34
C TYR A 62 -2.87 -8.02 -4.62
N ASP A 63 -1.83 -8.18 -5.45
CA ASP A 63 -1.80 -7.59 -6.78
C ASP A 63 -2.50 -8.54 -7.77
N ASP A 64 -3.75 -8.25 -8.14
CA ASP A 64 -4.61 -9.12 -8.97
C ASP A 64 -4.89 -8.56 -10.37
N ILE A 65 -4.55 -7.31 -10.64
CA ILE A 65 -4.78 -6.62 -11.91
C ILE A 65 -3.65 -6.81 -12.94
N HIS A 66 -2.83 -7.87 -12.84
CA HIS A 66 -1.63 -8.04 -13.67
C HIS A 66 -1.87 -7.98 -15.18
N ASN A 67 -2.99 -8.53 -15.67
CA ASN A 67 -3.33 -8.53 -17.10
C ASN A 67 -3.94 -7.20 -17.56
N GLU A 68 -4.53 -6.42 -16.66
CA GLU A 68 -5.42 -5.31 -17.00
C GLU A 68 -4.91 -3.93 -16.57
N ARG A 69 -3.85 -3.89 -15.74
CA ARG A 69 -3.26 -2.68 -15.15
C ARG A 69 -3.09 -1.51 -16.12
N PHE A 70 -2.74 -1.80 -17.37
CA PHE A 70 -2.46 -0.78 -18.39
C PHE A 70 -3.55 -0.67 -19.46
N ASN A 71 -4.69 -1.37 -19.32
CA ASN A 71 -5.70 -1.41 -20.38
C ASN A 71 -6.21 -0.01 -20.72
N GLU A 72 -6.48 0.82 -19.71
CA GLU A 72 -6.96 2.19 -19.92
C GLU A 72 -5.92 3.06 -20.65
N SER A 73 -4.66 3.03 -20.19
CA SER A 73 -3.59 3.83 -20.81
C SER A 73 -3.30 3.34 -22.23
N ILE A 74 -3.27 2.03 -22.46
CA ILE A 74 -3.12 1.42 -23.80
C ILE A 74 -4.26 1.86 -24.73
N VAL A 75 -5.52 1.79 -24.27
CA VAL A 75 -6.68 2.22 -25.07
C VAL A 75 -6.61 3.70 -25.41
N SER A 76 -6.23 4.55 -24.44
CA SER A 76 -6.07 5.98 -24.68
C SER A 76 -4.99 6.24 -25.73
N GLN A 77 -3.80 5.64 -25.58
CA GLN A 77 -2.71 5.79 -26.56
C GLN A 77 -3.12 5.33 -27.97
N TRP A 78 -3.83 4.20 -28.10
CA TRP A 78 -4.34 3.75 -29.39
C TRP A 78 -5.41 4.68 -29.96
N SER A 79 -6.29 5.23 -29.12
CA SER A 79 -7.27 6.24 -29.55
C SER A 79 -6.57 7.46 -30.15
N ASP A 80 -5.52 7.95 -29.49
CA ASP A 80 -4.72 9.09 -29.95
C ASP A 80 -4.05 8.79 -31.30
N TYR A 81 -3.42 7.61 -31.41
CA TYR A 81 -2.80 7.19 -32.66
C TYR A 81 -3.82 7.04 -33.80
N LEU A 82 -5.01 6.50 -33.54
CA LEU A 82 -6.06 6.29 -34.54
C LEU A 82 -6.82 7.57 -34.92
N GLY A 83 -6.68 8.66 -34.15
CA GLY A 83 -7.24 9.98 -34.45
C GLY A 83 -8.48 10.37 -33.64
N HIS A 84 -8.62 9.87 -32.41
CA HIS A 84 -9.63 10.19 -31.38
C HIS A 84 -11.12 9.96 -31.73
N ASN A 85 -11.49 9.83 -33.00
CA ASN A 85 -12.87 9.62 -33.43
C ASN A 85 -13.33 8.15 -33.31
N VAL A 86 -12.40 7.25 -33.02
CA VAL A 86 -12.71 5.84 -32.81
C VAL A 86 -13.13 5.65 -31.35
N ASP A 87 -14.29 5.03 -31.14
CA ASP A 87 -14.82 4.70 -29.82
C ASP A 87 -13.81 3.89 -29.00
N LYS A 88 -13.49 4.36 -27.79
CA LYS A 88 -12.57 3.69 -26.87
C LYS A 88 -13.06 2.30 -26.45
N GLN A 89 -14.37 2.09 -26.33
CA GLN A 89 -14.93 0.76 -26.02
C GLN A 89 -14.70 -0.22 -27.16
N LEU A 90 -14.77 0.26 -28.41
CA LEU A 90 -14.45 -0.54 -29.57
C LEU A 90 -12.96 -0.89 -29.61
N ILE A 91 -12.08 0.07 -29.33
CA ILE A 91 -10.63 -0.16 -29.23
C ILE A 91 -10.32 -1.21 -28.16
N ASP A 92 -10.90 -1.08 -26.96
CA ASP A 92 -10.77 -2.06 -25.87
C ASP A 92 -11.17 -3.47 -26.33
N SER A 93 -12.35 -3.60 -26.93
CA SER A 93 -12.86 -4.89 -27.40
C SER A 93 -11.94 -5.54 -28.44
N VAL A 94 -11.37 -4.73 -29.34
CA VAL A 94 -10.49 -5.21 -30.41
C VAL A 94 -9.12 -5.60 -29.86
N LEU A 95 -8.57 -4.87 -28.89
CA LEU A 95 -7.27 -5.17 -28.30
C LEU A 95 -7.32 -6.40 -27.39
N PHE A 96 -8.28 -6.44 -26.46
CA PHE A 96 -8.23 -7.36 -25.33
C PHE A 96 -9.20 -8.54 -25.44
N ARG A 97 -10.25 -8.43 -26.28
CA ARG A 97 -11.30 -9.46 -26.38
C ARG A 97 -11.34 -10.21 -27.71
N ALA A 98 -10.78 -9.64 -28.78
CA ALA A 98 -10.72 -10.31 -30.07
C ALA A 98 -9.73 -11.48 -30.03
N ASP A 99 -10.14 -12.64 -30.56
CA ASP A 99 -9.28 -13.80 -30.71
C ASP A 99 -8.46 -13.77 -32.02
N SER A 100 -7.44 -14.61 -32.10
CA SER A 100 -6.55 -14.69 -33.26
C SER A 100 -7.27 -15.07 -34.56
N SER A 101 -8.35 -15.86 -34.50
CA SER A 101 -9.10 -16.27 -35.70
C SER A 101 -9.85 -15.09 -36.31
N LEU A 102 -10.43 -14.23 -35.47
CA LEU A 102 -11.09 -13.01 -35.88
C LEU A 102 -10.10 -12.03 -36.51
N MET A 103 -8.91 -11.88 -35.92
CA MET A 103 -7.84 -11.04 -36.47
C MET A 103 -7.35 -11.53 -37.84
N VAL A 104 -7.18 -12.83 -38.03
CA VAL A 104 -6.82 -13.42 -39.34
C VAL A 104 -7.92 -13.19 -40.37
N SER A 105 -9.20 -13.26 -39.97
CA SER A 105 -10.33 -12.96 -40.83
C SER A 105 -10.33 -11.49 -41.28
N TRP A 106 -10.13 -10.55 -40.35
CA TRP A 106 -9.96 -9.13 -40.67
C TRP A 106 -8.74 -8.88 -41.56
N LYS A 107 -7.66 -9.63 -41.39
CA LYS A 107 -6.47 -9.48 -42.26
C LYS A 107 -6.77 -9.91 -43.70
N SER A 108 -7.58 -10.95 -43.86
CA SER A 108 -8.00 -11.48 -45.16
C SER A 108 -9.09 -10.62 -45.83
N ASN A 109 -9.96 -10.01 -45.03
CA ASN A 109 -10.99 -9.07 -45.48
C ASN A 109 -10.96 -7.80 -44.62
N PHE A 110 -10.07 -6.87 -44.98
CA PHE A 110 -9.82 -5.65 -44.19
C PHE A 110 -11.06 -4.77 -44.04
N GLU A 111 -11.98 -4.80 -45.00
CA GLU A 111 -13.23 -4.00 -44.93
C GLU A 111 -14.17 -4.48 -43.81
N ALA A 112 -13.96 -5.69 -43.27
CA ALA A 112 -14.67 -6.19 -42.09
C ALA A 112 -14.03 -5.78 -40.76
N PHE A 113 -12.87 -5.11 -40.77
CA PHE A 113 -12.21 -4.63 -39.56
C PHE A 113 -12.98 -3.42 -38.98
N PRO A 114 -13.46 -3.46 -37.72
CA PRO A 114 -14.40 -2.47 -37.24
C PRO A 114 -13.78 -1.09 -36.93
N ILE A 115 -12.45 -0.97 -36.90
CA ILE A 115 -11.76 0.29 -36.59
C ILE A 115 -11.80 1.25 -37.78
N GLN A 116 -12.66 2.25 -37.68
CA GLN A 116 -12.82 3.32 -38.68
C GLN A 116 -11.79 4.44 -38.46
N SER A 117 -10.58 4.24 -38.99
CA SER A 117 -9.44 5.17 -38.93
C SER A 117 -8.75 5.22 -40.31
N PRO A 118 -7.85 6.18 -40.62
CA PRO A 118 -7.08 6.11 -41.86
C PRO A 118 -6.49 4.71 -42.09
N LYS A 119 -6.71 4.15 -43.29
CA LYS A 119 -6.45 2.73 -43.61
C LYS A 119 -5.07 2.25 -43.15
N ALA A 120 -4.04 3.07 -43.31
CA ALA A 120 -2.67 2.75 -42.86
C ALA A 120 -2.56 2.57 -41.34
N LYS A 121 -3.23 3.41 -40.53
CA LYS A 121 -3.20 3.34 -39.07
C LYS A 121 -3.96 2.11 -38.55
N ALA A 122 -5.15 1.87 -39.09
CA ALA A 122 -5.94 0.67 -38.78
C ALA A 122 -5.21 -0.62 -39.20
N ALA A 123 -4.54 -0.62 -40.37
CA ALA A 123 -3.70 -1.74 -40.80
C ALA A 123 -2.51 -1.98 -39.85
N ASN A 124 -1.85 -0.91 -39.37
CA ASN A 124 -0.77 -1.01 -38.40
C ASN A 124 -1.24 -1.60 -37.07
N MET A 125 -2.44 -1.23 -36.59
CA MET A 125 -3.04 -1.83 -35.40
C MET A 125 -3.25 -3.34 -35.58
N LEU A 126 -3.88 -3.74 -36.70
CA LEU A 126 -4.14 -5.15 -36.99
C LEU A 126 -2.84 -5.97 -37.11
N ASP A 127 -1.83 -5.42 -37.79
CA ASP A 127 -0.51 -6.04 -37.91
C ASP A 127 0.18 -6.22 -36.55
N PHE A 128 0.09 -5.21 -35.69
CA PHE A 128 0.62 -5.29 -34.33
C PHE A 128 -0.10 -6.35 -33.50
N MET A 129 -1.43 -6.38 -33.53
CA MET A 129 -2.21 -7.32 -32.73
C MET A 129 -1.94 -8.78 -33.12
N LEU A 130 -1.80 -9.09 -34.41
CA LEU A 130 -1.46 -10.43 -34.89
C LEU A 130 -0.12 -10.93 -34.32
N ILE A 131 0.83 -10.02 -34.12
CA ILE A 131 2.13 -10.32 -33.50
C ILE A 131 1.98 -10.42 -31.98
N ALA A 132 1.32 -9.44 -31.36
CA ALA A 132 1.14 -9.40 -29.90
C ALA A 132 0.41 -10.64 -29.39
N LYS A 133 -0.61 -11.14 -30.12
CA LYS A 133 -1.32 -12.39 -29.76
C LYS A 133 -0.44 -13.63 -29.74
N GLN A 134 0.61 -13.68 -30.56
CA GLN A 134 1.58 -14.77 -30.51
C GLN A 134 2.42 -14.71 -29.23
N VAL A 135 2.86 -13.51 -28.83
CA VAL A 135 3.61 -13.29 -27.58
C VAL A 135 2.71 -13.47 -26.34
N GLU A 136 1.42 -13.15 -26.43
CA GLU A 136 0.43 -13.34 -25.35
C GLU A 136 0.29 -14.80 -24.92
N THR A 137 0.48 -15.76 -25.84
CA THR A 137 0.40 -17.19 -25.54
C THR A 137 1.33 -17.61 -24.40
N ALA A 138 2.47 -16.95 -24.22
CA ALA A 138 3.43 -17.24 -23.16
C ALA A 138 3.31 -16.31 -21.95
N SER A 139 2.55 -15.22 -22.04
CA SER A 139 2.67 -14.09 -21.10
C SER A 139 1.39 -13.68 -20.39
N VAL A 140 0.22 -14.07 -20.87
CA VAL A 140 -1.06 -13.83 -20.19
C VAL A 140 -1.37 -15.01 -19.29
N ASN A 141 -1.72 -14.72 -18.03
CA ASN A 141 -2.16 -15.74 -17.09
C ASN A 141 -3.69 -15.79 -17.03
N HIS A 142 -4.28 -16.92 -17.37
CA HIS A 142 -5.74 -17.15 -17.26
C HIS A 142 -6.14 -17.91 -15.98
N GLN A 143 -5.18 -18.19 -15.10
CA GLN A 143 -5.47 -18.86 -13.84
C GLN A 143 -6.18 -17.93 -12.87
N ILE A 144 -7.23 -18.49 -12.26
CA ILE A 144 -8.09 -17.78 -11.31
C ILE A 144 -7.49 -17.84 -9.91
N TYR A 145 -6.68 -18.87 -9.62
CA TYR A 145 -6.17 -19.12 -8.27
C TYR A 145 -4.67 -19.38 -8.24
N TYR A 146 -3.99 -18.85 -7.22
CA TYR A 146 -2.54 -18.91 -7.07
C TYR A 146 -1.96 -20.33 -6.88
N TRP A 147 -2.80 -21.31 -6.50
CA TRP A 147 -2.41 -22.71 -6.30
C TRP A 147 -2.57 -23.58 -7.56
N GLN A 148 -3.04 -23.02 -8.67
CA GLN A 148 -3.14 -23.76 -9.92
C GLN A 148 -1.74 -23.97 -10.51
N GLU A 149 -1.43 -25.21 -10.91
CA GLU A 149 -0.18 -25.50 -11.62
C GLU A 149 -0.15 -24.73 -12.93
N ARG A 150 0.86 -23.89 -13.12
CA ARG A 150 1.05 -23.14 -14.38
C ARG A 150 1.81 -23.98 -15.40
N ASP A 151 1.19 -24.15 -16.56
CA ASP A 151 1.92 -24.52 -17.76
C ASP A 151 2.81 -23.35 -18.19
N VAL A 152 4.13 -23.54 -18.10
CA VAL A 152 5.09 -22.54 -18.57
C VAL A 152 5.26 -22.71 -20.08
N ILE A 153 4.56 -21.88 -20.83
CA ILE A 153 4.72 -21.80 -22.29
C ILE A 153 5.98 -20.98 -22.60
N ARG A 154 6.82 -21.50 -23.49
CA ARG A 154 8.04 -20.83 -23.98
C ARG A 154 7.91 -20.52 -25.45
N LEU A 155 8.44 -19.37 -25.86
CA LEU A 155 8.50 -18.98 -27.26
C LEU A 155 9.78 -19.54 -27.90
N GLU A 156 9.63 -20.32 -28.96
CA GLU A 156 10.73 -21.02 -29.65
C GLU A 156 10.81 -20.69 -31.15
N GLU A 157 9.75 -20.09 -31.70
CA GLU A 157 9.67 -19.83 -33.14
C GLU A 157 10.57 -18.66 -33.55
N GLU A 158 11.75 -18.96 -34.13
CA GLU A 158 12.70 -17.95 -34.64
C GLU A 158 12.01 -16.88 -35.51
N VAL A 159 11.09 -17.34 -36.36
CA VAL A 159 10.32 -16.52 -37.29
C VAL A 159 9.54 -15.40 -36.57
N LEU A 160 9.04 -15.64 -35.35
CA LEU A 160 8.36 -14.62 -34.56
C LEU A 160 9.31 -13.49 -34.16
N PHE A 161 10.51 -13.83 -33.66
CA PHE A 161 11.50 -12.84 -33.25
C PHE A 161 11.98 -12.01 -34.44
N GLU A 162 12.32 -12.66 -35.57
CA GLU A 162 12.71 -11.97 -36.80
C GLU A 162 11.61 -11.04 -37.33
N GLN A 163 10.34 -11.46 -37.25
CA GLN A 163 9.21 -10.64 -37.66
C GLN A 163 9.06 -9.39 -36.78
N ILE A 164 9.11 -9.54 -35.46
CA ILE A 164 8.99 -8.40 -34.54
C ILE A 164 10.17 -7.44 -34.75
N GLU A 165 11.40 -7.95 -34.82
CA GLU A 165 12.60 -7.13 -35.01
C GLU A 165 12.56 -6.36 -36.33
N LYS A 166 12.15 -7.02 -37.42
CA LYS A 166 11.94 -6.35 -38.71
C LYS A 166 10.93 -5.22 -38.60
N ARG A 167 9.81 -5.43 -37.89
CA ARG A 167 8.79 -4.40 -37.67
C ARG A 167 9.31 -3.24 -36.82
N PHE A 168 10.09 -3.52 -35.77
CA PHE A 168 10.77 -2.48 -34.99
C PHE A 168 11.71 -1.64 -35.85
N ARG A 169 12.55 -2.27 -36.70
CA ARG A 169 13.54 -1.57 -37.54
C ARG A 169 12.90 -0.75 -38.67
N THR A 170 11.73 -1.15 -39.15
CA THR A 170 11.05 -0.54 -40.32
C THR A 170 9.86 0.33 -39.95
N ALA A 171 9.47 0.41 -38.68
CA ALA A 171 8.38 1.27 -38.25
C ALA A 171 8.79 2.75 -38.34
N ASP A 172 8.12 3.50 -39.21
CA ASP A 172 8.36 4.93 -39.40
C ASP A 172 7.83 5.78 -38.22
N HIS A 173 6.70 5.38 -37.63
CA HIS A 173 6.04 6.14 -36.58
C HIS A 173 6.53 5.70 -35.19
N SER A 174 6.95 6.66 -34.36
CA SER A 174 7.49 6.42 -33.00
C SER A 174 6.58 5.52 -32.15
N PHE A 175 5.28 5.82 -32.12
CA PHE A 175 4.24 5.00 -31.48
C PHE A 175 4.28 3.50 -31.83
N MET A 176 4.43 3.17 -33.12
CA MET A 176 4.49 1.78 -33.57
C MET A 176 5.86 1.17 -33.28
N LYS A 177 6.93 1.96 -33.46
CA LYS A 177 8.29 1.54 -33.18
C LYS A 177 8.45 1.09 -31.72
N GLN A 178 7.96 1.88 -30.77
CA GLN A 178 7.98 1.56 -29.35
C GLN A 178 7.19 0.28 -28.99
N ARG A 179 6.03 0.09 -29.64
CA ARG A 179 5.21 -1.12 -29.46
C ARG A 179 5.92 -2.39 -29.91
N TYR A 180 6.56 -2.36 -31.07
CA TYR A 180 7.37 -3.51 -31.52
C TYR A 180 8.64 -3.70 -30.69
N TRP A 181 9.25 -2.61 -30.23
CA TRP A 181 10.38 -2.65 -29.30
C TRP A 181 10.00 -3.40 -28.01
N PHE A 182 8.89 -3.02 -27.38
CA PHE A 182 8.37 -3.69 -26.19
C PHE A 182 8.02 -5.17 -26.45
N GLN A 183 7.34 -5.47 -27.56
CA GLN A 183 6.99 -6.86 -27.89
C GLN A 183 8.22 -7.74 -28.09
N LEU A 184 9.31 -7.20 -28.65
CA LEU A 184 10.54 -7.97 -28.82
C LEU A 184 11.20 -8.29 -27.47
N ILE A 185 11.28 -7.31 -26.57
CA ILE A 185 11.80 -7.49 -25.21
C ILE A 185 10.98 -8.53 -24.45
N LYS A 186 9.65 -8.40 -24.51
CA LYS A 186 8.72 -9.35 -23.90
C LYS A 186 8.90 -10.75 -24.51
N ALA A 187 9.03 -10.86 -25.83
CA ALA A 187 9.25 -12.14 -26.50
C ALA A 187 10.57 -12.80 -26.06
N TYR A 188 11.68 -12.04 -25.99
CA TYR A 188 12.96 -12.54 -25.49
C TYR A 188 12.85 -13.06 -24.06
N PHE A 189 12.14 -12.37 -23.17
CA PHE A 189 11.97 -12.80 -21.79
C PHE A 189 11.26 -14.17 -21.66
N TYR A 190 10.25 -14.41 -22.49
CA TYR A 190 9.49 -15.67 -22.52
C TYR A 190 10.10 -16.73 -23.46
N SER A 191 11.21 -16.42 -24.12
CA SER A 191 11.92 -17.37 -24.96
C SER A 191 12.50 -18.54 -24.16
N ALA A 192 12.66 -19.69 -24.82
CA ALA A 192 13.40 -20.82 -24.27
C ALA A 192 14.93 -20.57 -24.24
N ASP A 193 15.47 -19.86 -25.24
CA ASP A 193 16.91 -19.76 -25.48
C ASP A 193 17.42 -18.33 -25.78
N LYS A 194 16.54 -17.36 -26.05
CA LYS A 194 16.93 -15.96 -26.37
C LYS A 194 16.86 -14.98 -25.20
N GLN A 195 16.76 -15.46 -23.96
CA GLN A 195 16.74 -14.56 -22.80
C GLN A 195 18.00 -13.68 -22.70
N GLY A 196 19.15 -14.17 -23.21
CA GLY A 196 20.40 -13.40 -23.24
C GLY A 196 20.39 -12.19 -24.20
N GLU A 197 19.42 -12.11 -25.12
CA GLU A 197 19.33 -11.01 -26.10
C GLU A 197 18.67 -9.74 -25.52
N ILE A 198 17.99 -9.86 -24.37
CA ILE A 198 17.22 -8.75 -23.78
C ILE A 198 18.10 -7.57 -23.38
N GLU A 199 19.23 -7.82 -22.73
CA GLU A 199 20.19 -6.81 -22.29
C GLU A 199 20.81 -6.06 -23.47
N PRO A 200 21.50 -6.72 -24.42
CA PRO A 200 22.17 -6.01 -25.51
C PRO A 200 21.16 -5.28 -26.40
N PHE A 201 19.96 -5.84 -26.60
CA PHE A 201 18.90 -5.15 -27.34
C PHE A 201 18.42 -3.91 -26.61
N PHE A 202 18.09 -4.00 -25.31
CA PHE A 202 17.62 -2.87 -24.51
C PHE A 202 18.69 -1.77 -24.45
N ALA A 203 19.94 -2.12 -24.13
CA ALA A 203 21.05 -1.18 -24.02
C ALA A 203 21.29 -0.41 -25.33
N ALA A 204 21.18 -1.07 -26.48
CA ALA A 204 21.39 -0.45 -27.80
C ALA A 204 20.23 0.45 -28.27
N THR A 205 19.05 0.34 -27.66
CA THR A 205 17.82 0.94 -28.21
C THR A 205 17.03 1.82 -27.25
N LYS A 206 17.30 1.74 -25.94
CA LYS A 206 16.57 2.49 -24.90
C LYS A 206 16.51 4.00 -25.14
N ASP A 207 17.59 4.61 -25.63
CA ASP A 207 17.67 6.07 -25.83
C ASP A 207 16.82 6.55 -27.02
N GLN A 208 16.28 5.63 -27.83
CA GLN A 208 15.37 5.92 -28.92
C GLN A 208 13.90 5.91 -28.48
N MET A 209 13.60 5.44 -27.26
CA MET A 209 12.25 5.22 -26.76
C MET A 209 11.84 6.32 -25.77
N PRO A 210 10.57 6.77 -25.78
CA PRO A 210 10.10 7.67 -24.74
C PRO A 210 10.02 6.93 -23.40
N LYS A 211 10.38 7.61 -22.30
CA LYS A 211 10.32 7.08 -20.93
C LYS A 211 8.89 7.18 -20.39
N ASP A 212 8.01 6.31 -20.85
CA ASP A 212 6.63 6.17 -20.37
C ASP A 212 6.40 4.80 -19.71
N ASP A 213 5.16 4.48 -19.35
CA ASP A 213 4.80 3.20 -18.74
C ASP A 213 5.30 1.98 -19.53
N LEU A 214 5.32 2.03 -20.87
CA LEU A 214 5.74 0.91 -21.69
C LEU A 214 7.27 0.72 -21.64
N TYR A 215 8.02 1.82 -21.50
CA TYR A 215 9.45 1.79 -21.24
C TYR A 215 9.78 1.13 -19.91
N TYR A 216 9.09 1.51 -18.83
CA TYR A 216 9.32 0.91 -17.52
C TYR A 216 8.81 -0.54 -17.43
N GLN A 217 7.77 -0.91 -18.17
CA GLN A 217 7.41 -2.33 -18.34
C GLN A 217 8.51 -3.13 -19.03
N ALA A 218 9.13 -2.57 -20.08
CA ALA A 218 10.26 -3.22 -20.75
C ALA A 218 11.47 -3.36 -19.82
N MET A 219 11.75 -2.33 -19.01
CA MET A 219 12.78 -2.35 -17.98
C MET A 219 12.53 -3.44 -16.93
N SER A 220 11.29 -3.62 -16.49
CA SER A 220 10.92 -4.71 -15.57
C SER A 220 11.20 -6.10 -16.15
N TYR A 221 11.01 -6.31 -17.45
CA TYR A 221 11.40 -7.58 -18.09
C TYR A 221 12.91 -7.80 -18.08
N LEU A 222 13.70 -6.75 -18.33
CA LEU A 222 15.16 -6.81 -18.19
C LEU A 222 15.59 -7.10 -16.75
N ALA A 223 14.99 -6.40 -15.77
CA ALA A 223 15.21 -6.63 -14.35
C ALA A 223 14.89 -8.08 -13.94
N GLY A 224 13.78 -8.63 -14.44
CA GLY A 224 13.41 -10.03 -14.24
C GLY A 224 14.36 -11.01 -14.94
N ALA A 225 14.98 -10.65 -16.07
CA ALA A 225 15.98 -11.47 -16.74
C ALA A 225 17.28 -11.55 -15.91
N TYR A 226 17.72 -10.43 -15.33
CA TYR A 226 18.82 -10.42 -14.36
C TYR A 226 18.48 -11.23 -13.11
N TYR A 227 17.25 -11.11 -12.60
CA TYR A 227 16.77 -11.90 -11.45
C TYR A 227 16.89 -13.40 -11.72
N LYS A 228 16.45 -13.88 -12.89
CA LYS A 228 16.58 -15.30 -13.30
C LYS A 228 18.04 -15.77 -13.37
N GLN A 229 18.96 -14.86 -13.72
CA GLN A 229 20.39 -15.11 -13.75
C GLN A 229 21.06 -15.00 -12.37
N ARG A 230 20.30 -14.64 -11.33
CA ARG A 230 20.78 -14.35 -9.96
C ARG A 230 21.72 -13.14 -9.88
N ASP A 231 21.68 -12.27 -10.88
CA ASP A 231 22.31 -10.95 -10.81
C ASP A 231 21.35 -9.99 -10.08
N PHE A 232 21.26 -10.16 -8.76
CA PHE A 232 20.36 -9.37 -7.94
C PHE A 232 20.77 -7.91 -7.84
N VAL A 233 22.05 -7.59 -8.05
CA VAL A 233 22.55 -6.21 -8.08
C VAL A 233 21.90 -5.46 -9.24
N GLN A 234 22.03 -5.95 -10.48
CA GLN A 234 21.42 -5.29 -11.64
C GLN A 234 19.89 -5.35 -11.60
N SER A 235 19.33 -6.47 -11.13
CA SER A 235 17.87 -6.60 -10.96
C SER A 235 17.30 -5.53 -10.03
N ASN A 236 17.91 -5.36 -8.84
CA ASN A 236 17.46 -4.41 -7.84
C ASN A 236 17.59 -2.95 -8.30
N VAL A 237 18.68 -2.59 -8.97
CA VAL A 237 18.87 -1.23 -9.51
C VAL A 237 17.76 -0.89 -10.51
N LEU A 238 17.42 -1.81 -11.41
CA LEU A 238 16.35 -1.59 -12.38
C LEU A 238 14.96 -1.57 -11.72
N TYR A 239 14.68 -2.46 -10.76
CA TYR A 239 13.42 -2.40 -10.03
C TYR A 239 13.30 -1.15 -9.15
N ALA A 240 14.39 -0.61 -8.61
CA ALA A 240 14.40 0.67 -7.91
C ALA A 240 14.05 1.83 -8.85
N GLU A 241 14.61 1.86 -10.07
CA GLU A 241 14.25 2.86 -11.08
C GLU A 241 12.76 2.73 -11.47
N VAL A 242 12.24 1.51 -11.66
CA VAL A 242 10.81 1.29 -11.94
C VAL A 242 9.91 1.71 -10.77
N PHE A 243 10.31 1.40 -9.53
CA PHE A 243 9.57 1.73 -8.32
C PHE A 243 9.38 3.24 -8.15
N ASP A 244 10.43 4.00 -8.44
CA ASP A 244 10.48 5.44 -8.31
C ASP A 244 9.72 6.13 -9.46
N GLN A 245 9.93 5.66 -10.70
CA GLN A 245 9.51 6.39 -11.91
C GLN A 245 8.18 5.91 -12.52
N CYS A 246 7.64 4.76 -12.12
CA CYS A 246 6.41 4.21 -12.68
C CYS A 246 5.44 3.76 -11.58
N THR A 247 4.61 4.71 -11.11
CA THR A 247 3.56 4.48 -10.10
C THR A 247 2.77 3.18 -10.35
N PRO A 248 2.23 2.91 -11.56
CA PRO A 248 1.45 1.69 -11.79
C PRO A 248 2.24 0.40 -11.49
N LEU A 249 3.56 0.40 -11.69
CA LEU A 249 4.44 -0.76 -11.44
C LEU A 249 5.02 -0.80 -10.04
N ARG A 250 4.75 0.18 -9.17
CA ARG A 250 5.40 0.27 -7.85
C ARG A 250 5.25 -1.02 -7.02
N LYS A 251 4.04 -1.60 -6.96
CA LYS A 251 3.80 -2.91 -6.32
C LYS A 251 4.61 -4.02 -6.97
N VAL A 252 4.66 -4.07 -8.30
CA VAL A 252 5.39 -5.10 -9.05
C VAL A 252 6.89 -5.00 -8.78
N ALA A 253 7.43 -3.79 -8.81
CA ALA A 253 8.83 -3.51 -8.53
C ALA A 253 9.20 -3.88 -7.09
N LEU A 254 8.38 -3.48 -6.11
CA LEU A 254 8.57 -3.85 -4.72
C LEU A 254 8.58 -5.37 -4.56
N TYR A 255 7.55 -6.06 -5.04
CA TYR A 255 7.44 -7.53 -4.95
C TYR A 255 8.61 -8.27 -5.62
N SER A 256 9.16 -7.70 -6.69
CA SER A 256 10.23 -8.32 -7.48
C SER A 256 11.64 -7.92 -7.03
N TYR A 257 11.75 -6.98 -6.09
CA TYR A 257 13.02 -6.61 -5.46
C TYR A 257 13.54 -7.78 -4.62
N HIS A 258 14.85 -8.00 -4.64
CA HIS A 258 15.51 -9.02 -3.85
C HIS A 258 16.23 -8.37 -2.65
N PRO A 259 15.71 -8.46 -1.41
CA PRO A 259 16.40 -7.91 -0.25
C PRO A 259 17.78 -8.54 -0.10
N GLN A 260 18.79 -7.69 0.05
CA GLN A 260 20.18 -8.13 0.19
C GLN A 260 20.67 -7.93 1.62
N GLU A 261 21.68 -8.70 2.01
CA GLU A 261 22.45 -8.40 3.22
C GLU A 261 23.01 -6.98 3.12
N LEU A 262 23.02 -6.26 4.26
CA LEU A 262 23.37 -4.84 4.28
C LEU A 262 24.76 -4.57 3.67
N GLU A 263 25.73 -5.46 3.92
CA GLU A 263 27.06 -5.34 3.35
C GLU A 263 27.06 -5.39 1.81
N VAL A 264 26.35 -6.35 1.23
CA VAL A 264 26.21 -6.49 -0.23
C VAL A 264 25.47 -5.30 -0.81
N PHE A 265 24.38 -4.88 -0.18
CA PHE A 265 23.61 -3.71 -0.58
C PHE A 265 24.51 -2.45 -0.65
N LEU A 266 25.29 -2.18 0.40
CA LEU A 266 26.14 -1.00 0.49
C LEU A 266 27.34 -1.04 -0.47
N GLN A 267 27.95 -2.21 -0.67
CA GLN A 267 29.20 -2.33 -1.44
C GLN A 267 28.97 -2.59 -2.93
N GLU A 268 27.87 -3.26 -3.31
CA GLU A 268 27.65 -3.72 -4.68
C GLU A 268 26.47 -3.04 -5.37
N THR A 269 25.35 -2.83 -4.66
CA THR A 269 24.09 -2.32 -5.25
C THR A 269 23.98 -0.80 -5.18
N LEU A 270 24.12 -0.22 -3.99
CA LEU A 270 24.00 1.23 -3.77
C LEU A 270 24.95 2.05 -4.67
N PRO A 271 26.22 1.64 -4.90
CA PRO A 271 27.14 2.37 -5.79
C PRO A 271 26.75 2.36 -7.27
N GLN A 272 25.78 1.55 -7.69
CA GLN A 272 25.28 1.51 -9.08
C GLN A 272 24.28 2.64 -9.37
N ALA A 273 23.75 3.29 -8.33
CA ALA A 273 22.83 4.40 -8.50
C ALA A 273 23.52 5.58 -9.20
N LYS A 274 22.79 6.25 -10.10
CA LYS A 274 23.34 7.29 -10.98
C LYS A 274 23.01 8.70 -10.51
N ASP A 275 22.05 8.82 -9.62
CA ASP A 275 21.48 10.05 -9.10
C ASP A 275 20.92 9.82 -7.69
N ASN A 276 20.51 10.90 -7.03
CA ASN A 276 20.04 10.87 -5.65
C ASN A 276 18.67 10.20 -5.54
N GLU A 277 17.82 10.37 -6.56
CA GLU A 277 16.50 9.77 -6.66
C GLU A 277 16.59 8.24 -6.61
N LEU A 278 17.49 7.66 -7.42
CA LEU A 278 17.72 6.21 -7.41
C LEU A 278 18.38 5.71 -6.12
N LEU A 279 19.26 6.50 -5.50
CA LEU A 279 19.81 6.18 -4.17
C LEU A 279 18.68 6.10 -3.13
N CYS A 280 17.78 7.09 -3.12
CA CYS A 280 16.63 7.12 -2.22
C CYS A 280 15.69 5.94 -2.47
N ALA A 281 15.40 5.60 -3.72
CA ALA A 281 14.54 4.47 -4.08
C ALA A 281 15.14 3.12 -3.64
N LEU A 282 16.46 2.93 -3.78
CA LEU A 282 17.15 1.73 -3.29
C LEU A 282 17.05 1.59 -1.77
N TRP A 283 17.28 2.69 -1.02
CA TRP A 283 17.09 2.70 0.43
C TRP A 283 15.63 2.43 0.82
N ALA A 284 14.69 3.01 0.08
CA ALA A 284 13.26 2.86 0.33
C ALA A 284 12.79 1.41 0.17
N LEU A 285 13.22 0.75 -0.92
CA LEU A 285 12.97 -0.67 -1.16
C LEU A 285 13.67 -1.56 -0.13
N GLN A 286 14.96 -1.32 0.16
CA GLN A 286 15.69 -2.11 1.15
C GLN A 286 15.04 -1.98 2.54
N GLY A 287 14.74 -0.76 2.98
CA GLY A 287 14.13 -0.47 4.28
C GLY A 287 12.72 -1.02 4.45
N TYR A 288 11.96 -1.17 3.36
CA TYR A 288 10.66 -1.84 3.39
C TYR A 288 10.77 -3.30 3.87
N TYR A 289 11.82 -4.01 3.43
CA TYR A 289 12.05 -5.42 3.73
C TYR A 289 12.88 -5.66 4.98
N THR A 290 13.73 -4.69 5.36
CA THR A 290 14.58 -4.79 6.54
C THR A 290 14.07 -3.90 7.67
N GLU A 291 14.62 -2.70 7.82
CA GLU A 291 14.28 -1.75 8.87
C GLU A 291 14.10 -0.35 8.28
N GLU A 292 13.02 0.30 8.67
CA GLU A 292 12.65 1.63 8.16
C GLU A 292 13.59 2.73 8.65
N LEU A 293 14.06 2.67 9.90
CA LEU A 293 14.82 3.75 10.55
C LEU A 293 16.17 4.05 9.85
N PRO A 294 17.03 3.06 9.52
CA PRO A 294 18.26 3.33 8.77
C PRO A 294 17.99 3.87 7.37
N ALA A 295 16.93 3.39 6.70
CA ALA A 295 16.55 3.89 5.39
C ALA A 295 16.07 5.34 5.45
N ILE A 296 15.25 5.70 6.45
CA ILE A 296 14.82 7.07 6.73
C ILE A 296 16.02 7.99 6.92
N GLU A 297 16.97 7.60 7.78
CA GLU A 297 18.16 8.42 8.06
C GLU A 297 19.02 8.62 6.81
N ALA A 298 19.22 7.55 6.03
CA ALA A 298 19.97 7.63 4.79
C ALA A 298 19.27 8.49 3.73
N ILE A 299 17.97 8.30 3.54
CA ILE A 299 17.17 9.06 2.56
C ILE A 299 17.16 10.54 2.93
N HIS A 300 16.90 10.90 4.19
CA HIS A 300 16.90 12.30 4.63
C HIS A 300 18.26 12.98 4.38
N ALA A 301 19.36 12.27 4.64
CA ALA A 301 20.71 12.78 4.38
C ALA A 301 21.04 12.97 2.89
N ILE A 302 20.41 12.19 2.00
CA ILE A 302 20.59 12.29 0.54
C ILE A 302 19.67 13.37 -0.05
N GLN A 303 18.39 13.31 0.33
CA GLN A 303 17.32 14.16 -0.17
C GLN A 303 16.20 14.26 0.87
N ALA A 304 16.22 15.34 1.65
CA ALA A 304 15.30 15.56 2.77
C ALA A 304 13.82 15.65 2.36
N ASP A 305 13.54 16.13 1.15
CA ASP A 305 12.19 16.25 0.57
C ASP A 305 11.76 15.00 -0.22
N SER A 306 12.45 13.87 -0.08
CA SER A 306 12.12 12.64 -0.80
C SER A 306 10.72 12.13 -0.43
N PRO A 307 9.86 11.80 -1.43
CA PRO A 307 8.49 11.32 -1.17
C PRO A 307 8.47 9.94 -0.48
N HIS A 308 9.59 9.20 -0.51
CA HIS A 308 9.72 7.90 0.14
C HIS A 308 9.71 7.98 1.67
N LEU A 309 9.99 9.14 2.25
CA LEU A 309 10.08 9.32 3.69
C LEU A 309 8.73 9.13 4.40
N SER A 310 7.64 9.66 3.84
CA SER A 310 6.32 9.69 4.49
C SER A 310 5.76 8.27 4.72
N TYR A 311 5.87 7.37 3.74
CA TYR A 311 5.37 6.01 3.92
C TYR A 311 6.26 5.21 4.89
N LEU A 312 7.59 5.39 4.84
CA LEU A 312 8.51 4.72 5.76
C LEU A 312 8.30 5.17 7.20
N LEU A 313 8.10 6.48 7.44
CA LEU A 313 7.81 7.00 8.77
C LEU A 313 6.51 6.41 9.32
N SER A 314 5.46 6.36 8.49
CA SER A 314 4.19 5.76 8.90
C SER A 314 4.34 4.29 9.29
N ARG A 315 5.07 3.51 8.48
CA ARG A 315 5.37 2.11 8.78
C ARG A 315 6.16 1.96 10.07
N LEU A 316 7.19 2.79 10.25
CA LEU A 316 8.03 2.79 11.46
C LEU A 316 7.16 2.98 12.70
N ILE A 317 6.32 4.02 12.73
CA ILE A 317 5.45 4.30 13.88
C ILE A 317 4.43 3.16 14.10
N ASN A 318 3.76 2.69 13.06
CA ASN A 318 2.76 1.62 13.19
C ASN A 318 3.38 0.28 13.65
N LYS A 319 4.63 -0.01 13.26
CA LYS A 319 5.37 -1.22 13.70
C LYS A 319 5.64 -1.18 15.20
N GLN A 320 5.89 0.01 15.75
CA GLN A 320 6.07 0.19 17.20
C GLN A 320 4.76 -0.03 17.95
N GLU A 321 3.64 0.48 17.42
CA GLU A 321 2.31 0.24 18.00
C GLU A 321 1.90 -1.23 17.98
N TRP A 322 2.22 -1.96 16.91
CA TRP A 322 2.01 -3.40 16.86
C TRP A 322 2.72 -4.10 18.02
N ASN A 323 3.98 -3.75 18.28
CA ASN A 323 4.77 -4.36 19.35
C ASN A 323 4.19 -4.07 20.75
N ILE A 324 3.58 -2.90 20.93
CA ILE A 324 2.92 -2.48 22.18
C ILE A 324 1.67 -3.35 22.46
N GLN A 325 0.85 -3.62 21.45
CA GLN A 325 -0.42 -4.35 21.60
C GLN A 325 -0.27 -5.83 22.01
N ALA A 326 0.92 -6.40 21.87
CA ALA A 326 1.20 -7.79 22.24
C ALA A 326 1.33 -8.00 23.78
N VAL A 327 1.23 -6.94 24.59
CA VAL A 327 1.44 -6.97 26.05
C VAL A 327 0.13 -7.21 26.81
N ASN A 328 0.20 -7.91 27.95
CA ASN A 328 -0.96 -8.32 28.77
C ASN A 328 -1.79 -7.12 29.29
N LYS A 329 -3.08 -7.36 29.56
CA LYS A 329 -3.95 -6.35 30.20
C LYS A 329 -3.41 -5.95 31.58
N GLU A 330 -3.29 -4.64 31.78
CA GLU A 330 -2.77 -4.04 33.01
C GLU A 330 -3.82 -4.04 34.14
N GLU A 331 -3.43 -4.34 35.38
CA GLU A 331 -4.35 -4.50 36.50
C GLU A 331 -4.60 -3.19 37.29
N SER A 332 -3.68 -2.21 37.17
CA SER A 332 -3.73 -0.94 37.88
C SER A 332 -3.58 0.30 36.99
N PHE A 333 -4.05 1.45 37.50
CA PHE A 333 -3.96 2.75 36.82
C PHE A 333 -2.51 3.15 36.50
N ALA A 334 -1.59 2.96 37.46
CA ALA A 334 -0.18 3.30 37.27
C ALA A 334 0.48 2.43 36.20
N GLU A 335 0.16 1.14 36.15
CA GLU A 335 0.67 0.22 35.12
C GLU A 335 0.11 0.56 33.75
N ASN A 336 -1.20 0.80 33.63
CA ASN A 336 -1.84 1.16 32.36
C ASN A 336 -1.28 2.48 31.77
N LYS A 337 -0.85 3.40 32.64
CA LYS A 337 -0.23 4.66 32.25
C LYS A 337 1.14 4.50 31.58
N THR A 338 1.97 3.53 31.99
CA THR A 338 3.39 3.46 31.57
C THR A 338 3.80 2.16 30.89
N SER A 339 3.14 1.05 31.18
CA SER A 339 3.51 -0.29 30.73
C SER A 339 3.46 -0.51 29.21
N PRO A 340 2.44 0.02 28.48
CA PRO A 340 2.30 -0.26 27.04
C PRO A 340 3.58 0.10 26.25
N TYR A 341 4.26 1.18 26.61
CA TYR A 341 5.34 1.74 25.81
C TYR A 341 6.75 1.29 26.19
N THR A 342 6.88 0.34 27.13
CA THR A 342 8.20 -0.18 27.55
C THR A 342 8.96 -0.88 26.41
N GLN A 343 8.26 -1.31 25.36
CA GLN A 343 8.80 -2.03 24.20
C GLN A 343 9.19 -1.11 23.02
N VAL A 344 8.97 0.20 23.14
CA VAL A 344 9.27 1.15 22.07
C VAL A 344 10.78 1.32 21.94
N ASP A 345 11.28 1.25 20.70
CA ASP A 345 12.71 1.48 20.44
C ASP A 345 13.08 2.96 20.64
N LYS A 346 13.72 3.25 21.78
CA LYS A 346 14.14 4.60 22.16
C LYS A 346 15.19 5.19 21.21
N SER A 347 15.85 4.38 20.38
CA SER A 347 16.85 4.86 19.42
C SER A 347 16.25 5.73 18.30
N MET A 348 14.95 5.59 18.01
CA MET A 348 14.27 6.35 16.96
C MET A 348 14.06 7.82 17.33
N LEU A 349 13.80 8.11 18.61
CA LEU A 349 13.46 9.45 19.08
C LEU A 349 14.50 10.53 18.69
N PRO A 350 15.81 10.37 18.92
CA PRO A 350 16.79 11.38 18.51
C PRO A 350 16.85 11.59 16.99
N ILE A 351 16.58 10.54 16.19
CA ILE A 351 16.59 10.63 14.72
C ILE A 351 15.34 11.37 14.24
N ILE A 352 14.16 11.00 14.74
CA ILE A 352 12.89 11.68 14.40
C ILE A 352 12.91 13.13 14.85
N GLN A 353 13.47 13.43 16.03
CA GLN A 353 13.66 14.80 16.50
C GLN A 353 14.55 15.60 15.55
N LYS A 354 15.71 15.04 15.17
CA LYS A 354 16.65 15.69 14.25
C LYS A 354 16.00 16.03 12.91
N ILE A 355 15.19 15.12 12.36
CA ILE A 355 14.50 15.33 11.08
C ILE A 355 13.36 16.36 11.23
N ALA A 356 12.56 16.26 12.29
CA ALA A 356 11.50 17.23 12.56
C ALA A 356 12.03 18.66 12.75
N ASP A 357 13.15 18.82 13.47
CA ASP A 357 13.80 20.12 13.71
C ASP A 357 14.39 20.75 12.44
N ALA A 358 14.67 19.94 11.41
CA ALA A 358 15.23 20.43 10.15
C ALA A 358 14.18 21.14 9.28
N GLU A 359 12.90 20.79 9.44
CA GLU A 359 11.76 21.39 8.73
C GLU A 359 11.87 21.34 7.19
N ASP A 360 12.72 20.46 6.67
CA ASP A 360 13.13 20.40 5.26
C ASP A 360 12.52 19.22 4.49
N THR A 361 11.64 18.47 5.14
CA THR A 361 10.89 17.37 4.51
C THR A 361 9.70 17.86 3.72
N GLU A 362 9.17 17.04 2.81
CA GLU A 362 7.99 17.38 2.01
C GLU A 362 6.75 17.66 2.88
N LYS A 363 6.64 17.00 4.05
CA LYS A 363 5.50 17.09 4.98
C LYS A 363 5.96 17.31 6.42
N PRO A 364 6.51 18.49 6.79
CA PRO A 364 7.05 18.75 8.12
C PRO A 364 6.04 18.50 9.24
N GLU A 365 4.75 18.78 8.99
CA GLU A 365 3.66 18.54 9.93
C GLU A 365 3.55 17.07 10.35
N MET A 366 3.77 16.13 9.42
CA MET A 366 3.76 14.70 9.74
C MET A 366 4.87 14.33 10.72
N TRP A 367 6.06 14.93 10.56
CA TRP A 367 7.22 14.70 11.43
C TRP A 367 7.01 15.26 12.83
N TYR A 368 6.39 16.43 12.97
CA TYR A 368 6.01 16.93 14.30
C TYR A 368 4.99 16.03 14.99
N LEU A 369 4.00 15.53 14.24
CA LEU A 369 3.01 14.61 14.79
C LEU A 369 3.66 13.29 15.25
N ALA A 370 4.55 12.72 14.43
CA ALA A 370 5.32 11.54 14.80
C ALA A 370 6.24 11.81 16.00
N LEU A 371 6.91 12.97 16.05
CA LEU A 371 7.79 13.35 17.14
C LEU A 371 7.05 13.49 18.47
N GLY A 372 5.93 14.22 18.48
CA GLY A 372 5.08 14.33 19.67
C GLY A 372 4.65 12.94 20.14
N TYR A 373 4.31 12.05 19.20
CA TYR A 373 3.84 10.72 19.54
C TYR A 373 4.96 9.86 20.13
N MET A 374 6.16 9.95 19.57
CA MET A 374 7.36 9.33 20.12
C MET A 374 7.71 9.86 21.52
N TYR A 375 7.57 11.16 21.77
CA TYR A 375 7.74 11.71 23.12
C TYR A 375 6.71 11.17 24.10
N MET A 376 5.45 11.05 23.69
CA MET A 376 4.40 10.47 24.51
C MET A 376 4.73 9.01 24.86
N MET A 377 5.11 8.22 23.86
CA MET A 377 5.50 6.82 24.04
C MET A 377 6.75 6.68 24.93
N ASP A 378 7.71 7.59 24.85
CA ASP A 378 8.89 7.58 25.73
C ASP A 378 8.60 8.06 27.18
N GLY A 379 7.38 8.51 27.46
CA GLY A 379 6.96 9.03 28.76
C GLY A 379 7.28 10.52 28.99
N GLN A 380 7.73 11.23 27.96
CA GLN A 380 8.02 12.66 27.99
C GLN A 380 6.77 13.48 27.63
N TYR A 381 5.69 13.31 28.39
CA TYR A 381 4.36 13.84 28.06
C TYR A 381 4.32 15.37 27.92
N GLN A 382 5.07 16.11 28.74
CA GLN A 382 5.13 17.57 28.60
C GLN A 382 5.71 17.98 27.25
N LYS A 383 6.78 17.32 26.79
CA LYS A 383 7.36 17.60 25.46
C LYS A 383 6.39 17.25 24.34
N SER A 384 5.69 16.12 24.45
CA SER A 384 4.62 15.76 23.51
C SER A 384 3.55 16.86 23.44
N GLN A 385 3.07 17.32 24.59
CA GLN A 385 2.07 18.39 24.68
C GLN A 385 2.58 19.69 24.04
N ASP A 386 3.81 20.10 24.35
CA ASP A 386 4.42 21.32 23.82
C ASP A 386 4.54 21.27 22.28
N ILE A 387 4.97 20.12 21.73
CA ILE A 387 5.04 19.89 20.28
C ILE A 387 3.64 20.05 19.66
N TYR A 388 2.63 19.34 20.16
CA TYR A 388 1.29 19.41 19.58
C TYR A 388 0.59 20.77 19.73
N GLN A 389 0.91 21.53 20.78
CA GLN A 389 0.41 22.89 20.93
C GLN A 389 1.04 23.85 19.91
N ALA A 390 2.29 23.62 19.52
CA ALA A 390 2.98 24.41 18.51
C ALA A 390 2.49 24.12 17.07
N VAL A 391 1.96 22.93 16.80
CA VAL A 391 1.40 22.59 15.47
C VAL A 391 0.12 23.39 15.21
N SER A 392 0.21 24.33 14.26
CA SER A 392 -0.95 25.09 13.80
C SER A 392 -1.91 24.19 13.00
N PRO A 393 -3.23 24.19 13.30
CA PRO A 393 -4.22 23.46 12.52
C PRO A 393 -4.27 23.85 11.02
N ASP A 394 -3.78 25.03 10.67
CA ASP A 394 -3.74 25.51 9.27
C ASP A 394 -2.64 24.81 8.45
N LEU A 395 -1.65 24.19 9.09
CA LEU A 395 -0.65 23.35 8.43
C LEU A 395 -1.22 21.99 8.02
N LEU A 396 -2.36 21.60 8.59
CA LEU A 396 -3.00 20.31 8.35
C LEU A 396 -4.05 20.47 7.24
N SER A 397 -3.72 19.99 6.05
CA SER A 397 -4.53 20.19 4.83
C SER A 397 -5.79 19.32 4.77
N SER A 398 -5.81 18.16 5.46
CA SER A 398 -6.92 17.21 5.43
C SER A 398 -7.70 17.19 6.77
N PRO A 399 -9.02 16.92 6.75
CA PRO A 399 -9.79 16.62 7.96
C PRO A 399 -9.16 15.49 8.78
N LEU A 400 -8.60 14.49 8.09
CA LEU A 400 -7.96 13.34 8.69
C LEU A 400 -6.73 13.74 9.52
N ALA A 401 -5.88 14.61 8.98
CA ALA A 401 -4.71 15.14 9.69
C ALA A 401 -5.10 15.99 10.92
N LYS A 402 -6.20 16.75 10.84
CA LYS A 402 -6.73 17.52 11.98
C LYS A 402 -7.26 16.61 13.09
N SER A 403 -8.03 15.58 12.72
CA SER A 403 -8.50 14.55 13.66
C SER A 403 -7.34 13.79 14.28
N GLN A 404 -6.29 13.50 13.51
CA GLN A 404 -5.06 12.88 14.00
C GLN A 404 -4.39 13.73 15.09
N LEU A 405 -4.20 15.04 14.86
CA LEU A 405 -3.64 15.92 15.90
C LEU A 405 -4.53 15.96 17.16
N ARG A 406 -5.86 16.02 16.99
CA ARG A 406 -6.81 16.02 18.12
C ARG A 406 -6.71 14.74 18.95
N LEU A 407 -6.69 13.58 18.29
CA LEU A 407 -6.56 12.27 18.94
C LEU A 407 -5.25 12.18 19.74
N LEU A 408 -4.13 12.57 19.14
CA LEU A 408 -2.82 12.52 19.77
C LEU A 408 -2.69 13.48 20.97
N LYS A 409 -3.33 14.66 20.91
CA LYS A 409 -3.47 15.58 22.04
C LYS A 409 -4.25 14.97 23.19
N LEU A 410 -5.38 14.32 22.90
CA LEU A 410 -6.19 13.64 23.91
C LEU A 410 -5.40 12.52 24.59
N LEU A 411 -4.75 11.64 23.82
CA LEU A 411 -3.93 10.55 24.37
C LEU A 411 -2.82 11.07 25.30
N THR A 412 -2.11 12.13 24.88
CA THR A 412 -1.08 12.76 25.71
C THR A 412 -1.68 13.33 26.99
N SER A 413 -2.84 13.98 26.90
CA SER A 413 -3.50 14.58 28.06
C SER A 413 -3.97 13.52 29.06
N LEU A 414 -4.49 12.38 28.58
CA LEU A 414 -4.83 11.22 29.41
C LEU A 414 -3.60 10.69 30.17
N HIS A 415 -2.46 10.59 29.48
CA HIS A 415 -1.18 10.22 30.10
C HIS A 415 -0.63 11.26 31.07
N MET A 416 -1.13 12.49 31.07
CA MET A 416 -0.71 13.51 32.03
C MET A 416 -1.54 13.50 33.32
N LEU A 417 -2.67 12.78 33.36
CA LEU A 417 -3.56 12.73 34.52
C LEU A 417 -2.81 12.24 35.77
N THR A 418 -2.91 13.00 36.85
CA THR A 418 -2.26 12.64 38.12
C THR A 418 -3.04 11.57 38.87
N GLY A 419 -4.36 11.53 38.66
CA GLY A 419 -5.23 10.71 39.50
C GLY A 419 -5.54 11.38 40.83
N GLU A 420 -5.35 12.69 40.96
CA GLU A 420 -5.63 13.43 42.20
C GLU A 420 -7.05 14.03 42.23
N SER A 421 -7.59 14.47 41.09
CA SER A 421 -8.90 15.13 41.01
C SER A 421 -9.68 14.79 39.74
N ASP A 422 -11.01 14.65 39.87
CA ASP A 422 -11.92 14.44 38.73
C ASP A 422 -12.02 15.68 37.83
N GLU A 423 -11.64 16.87 38.31
CA GLU A 423 -11.54 18.10 37.49
C GLU A 423 -10.59 17.91 36.29
N GLU A 424 -9.59 17.03 36.42
CA GLU A 424 -8.67 16.73 35.32
C GLU A 424 -9.40 16.02 34.17
N ILE A 425 -10.37 15.15 34.49
CA ILE A 425 -11.21 14.45 33.50
C ILE A 425 -12.25 15.41 32.91
N GLU A 426 -12.85 16.28 33.73
CA GLU A 426 -13.83 17.28 33.26
C GLU A 426 -13.25 18.18 32.17
N ARG A 427 -11.95 18.53 32.26
CA ARG A 427 -11.24 19.31 31.22
C ARG A 427 -11.11 18.57 29.88
N LEU A 428 -11.20 17.24 29.89
CA LEU A 428 -11.11 16.39 28.70
C LEU A 428 -12.49 15.95 28.18
N SER A 429 -13.58 16.36 28.84
CA SER A 429 -14.95 15.94 28.52
C SER A 429 -15.34 16.13 27.05
N GLU A 430 -14.97 17.25 26.44
CA GLU A 430 -15.27 17.52 25.03
C GLU A 430 -14.56 16.55 24.08
N ASP A 431 -13.29 16.26 24.34
CA ASP A 431 -12.50 15.35 23.50
C ASP A 431 -12.86 13.89 23.74
N LEU A 432 -13.21 13.51 24.97
CA LEU A 432 -13.74 12.19 25.29
C LEU A 432 -15.13 11.99 24.67
N ARG A 433 -15.99 13.01 24.69
CA ARG A 433 -17.29 12.97 24.00
C ARG A 433 -17.09 12.79 22.49
N TRP A 434 -16.16 13.53 21.91
CA TRP A 434 -15.83 13.38 20.49
C TRP A 434 -15.36 11.96 20.19
N LEU A 435 -14.38 11.43 20.93
CA LEU A 435 -13.85 10.07 20.72
C LEU A 435 -14.93 8.98 20.82
N TYR A 436 -15.83 9.08 21.81
CA TYR A 436 -16.78 8.00 22.09
C TYR A 436 -18.12 8.10 21.36
N PHE A 437 -18.53 9.30 20.94
CA PHE A 437 -19.88 9.53 20.39
C PHE A 437 -19.88 10.20 19.03
N ASP A 438 -19.05 11.21 18.80
CA ASP A 438 -19.09 11.96 17.54
C ASP A 438 -18.28 11.21 16.46
N LEU A 439 -17.04 10.84 16.77
CA LEU A 439 -16.10 10.21 15.85
C LEU A 439 -16.62 8.89 15.24
N PRO A 440 -17.27 7.98 15.99
CA PRO A 440 -17.84 6.77 15.39
C PRO A 440 -18.92 7.03 14.33
N ASN A 441 -19.54 8.21 14.34
CA ASN A 441 -20.50 8.62 13.30
C ASN A 441 -19.77 9.32 12.14
N GLU A 442 -18.74 10.13 12.41
CA GLU A 442 -17.91 10.80 11.39
C GLU A 442 -17.19 9.80 10.46
N THR A 443 -16.77 8.64 10.98
CA THR A 443 -16.17 7.57 10.16
C THR A 443 -17.14 6.95 9.16
N ALA A 444 -18.45 6.98 9.43
CA ALA A 444 -19.47 6.58 8.47
C ALA A 444 -19.66 7.62 7.32
N GLU A 445 -19.20 8.85 7.50
CA GLU A 445 -19.44 10.00 6.61
C GLU A 445 -18.18 10.50 5.88
N GLY A 446 -17.13 9.69 5.76
CA GLY A 446 -15.95 10.01 4.94
C GLY A 446 -14.61 10.04 5.68
N MET A 447 -14.56 9.61 6.94
CA MET A 447 -13.31 9.31 7.68
C MET A 447 -13.09 7.79 7.82
N GLN A 448 -13.41 7.00 6.79
CA GLN A 448 -13.36 5.53 6.87
C GLN A 448 -11.96 4.97 7.17
N ASP A 449 -10.91 5.71 6.78
CA ASP A 449 -9.52 5.33 7.04
C ASP A 449 -8.99 5.79 8.40
N PHE A 450 -9.75 6.60 9.17
CA PHE A 450 -9.24 7.12 10.44
C PHE A 450 -9.13 6.03 11.48
N ARG A 451 -7.92 5.84 12.01
CA ARG A 451 -7.61 4.78 12.97
C ARG A 451 -7.68 5.37 14.38
N TYR A 452 -8.69 4.94 15.14
CA TYR A 452 -8.96 5.47 16.49
C TYR A 452 -9.38 4.40 17.49
N GLU A 453 -9.64 3.18 17.03
CA GLU A 453 -10.15 2.06 17.83
C GLU A 453 -9.19 1.71 18.96
N LEU A 454 -7.87 1.76 18.70
CA LEU A 454 -6.86 1.55 19.74
C LEU A 454 -6.97 2.59 20.86
N ALA A 455 -7.07 3.87 20.51
CA ALA A 455 -7.24 4.96 21.47
C ALA A 455 -8.57 4.85 22.21
N PHE A 456 -9.64 4.49 21.48
CA PHE A 456 -10.97 4.27 22.04
C PHE A 456 -10.91 3.17 23.12
N ASP A 457 -10.42 1.98 22.78
CA ASP A 457 -10.39 0.83 23.69
C ASP A 457 -9.43 1.06 24.86
N TRP A 458 -8.22 1.57 24.58
CA TRP A 458 -7.24 1.87 25.61
C TRP A 458 -7.76 2.93 26.59
N SER A 459 -8.35 4.01 26.10
CA SER A 459 -8.85 5.08 26.98
C SER A 459 -10.00 4.62 27.86
N GLN A 460 -10.84 3.69 27.40
CA GLN A 460 -11.87 3.06 28.23
C GLN A 460 -11.24 2.24 29.38
N ASP A 461 -10.33 1.33 29.07
CA ASP A 461 -9.64 0.53 30.08
C ASP A 461 -8.85 1.44 31.05
N PHE A 462 -8.20 2.49 30.54
CA PHE A 462 -7.48 3.49 31.33
C PHE A 462 -8.41 4.22 32.30
N LEU A 463 -9.53 4.78 31.83
CA LEU A 463 -10.50 5.49 32.68
C LEU A 463 -11.18 4.55 33.68
N SER A 464 -11.44 3.30 33.31
CA SER A 464 -11.97 2.28 34.24
C SER A 464 -10.99 2.09 35.41
N THR A 465 -9.70 1.89 35.13
CA THR A 465 -8.68 1.74 36.18
C THR A 465 -8.47 3.02 36.99
N TYR A 466 -8.60 4.19 36.37
CA TYR A 466 -8.60 5.49 37.06
C TYR A 466 -9.71 5.53 38.13
N TYR A 467 -10.97 5.26 37.74
CA TYR A 467 -12.10 5.33 38.67
C TYR A 467 -12.11 4.19 39.70
N LYS A 468 -11.58 3.02 39.35
CA LYS A 468 -11.29 1.95 40.31
C LYS A 468 -10.35 2.43 41.41
N SER A 469 -9.27 3.14 41.05
CA SER A 469 -8.32 3.70 42.04
C SER A 469 -8.97 4.73 42.99
N LYS A 470 -10.06 5.35 42.55
CA LYS A 470 -10.88 6.30 43.31
C LYS A 470 -12.00 5.64 44.13
N ASN A 471 -12.14 4.32 44.10
CA ASN A 471 -13.29 3.59 44.66
C ASN A 471 -14.65 4.08 44.10
N ASN A 472 -14.70 4.42 42.81
CA ASN A 472 -15.94 4.79 42.12
C ASN A 472 -16.40 3.63 41.21
N PRO A 473 -17.13 2.63 41.75
CA PRO A 473 -17.48 1.42 41.02
C PRO A 473 -18.48 1.65 39.89
N ILE A 474 -19.25 2.75 39.95
CA ILE A 474 -20.19 3.10 38.87
C ILE A 474 -19.39 3.54 37.66
N MET A 475 -18.50 4.52 37.82
CA MET A 475 -17.69 5.04 36.70
C MET A 475 -16.68 4.00 36.22
N GLU A 476 -16.09 3.20 37.12
CA GLU A 476 -15.27 2.04 36.75
C GLU A 476 -16.01 1.13 35.76
N GLU A 477 -17.24 0.72 36.10
CA GLU A 477 -18.02 -0.21 35.28
C GLU A 477 -18.54 0.43 34.00
N LEU A 478 -18.86 1.73 34.01
CA LEU A 478 -19.24 2.46 32.79
C LEU A 478 -18.12 2.40 31.74
N PHE A 479 -16.87 2.58 32.16
CA PHE A 479 -15.70 2.57 31.29
C PHE A 479 -15.10 1.18 31.03
N LYS A 480 -15.61 0.13 31.65
CA LYS A 480 -15.04 -1.22 31.53
C LYS A 480 -15.41 -1.84 30.18
N GLY A 481 -14.40 -2.03 29.32
CA GLY A 481 -14.60 -2.55 27.97
C GLY A 481 -15.09 -4.00 27.96
N TYR A 482 -16.35 -4.24 27.59
CA TYR A 482 -16.81 -5.48 26.94
C TYR A 482 -18.03 -5.24 26.05
N GLU A 483 -18.09 -6.03 24.97
CA GLU A 483 -19.08 -6.07 23.90
C GLU A 483 -20.51 -5.72 24.35
N ALA A 484 -21.08 -4.70 23.69
CA ALA A 484 -22.38 -4.10 23.96
C ALA A 484 -22.45 -3.18 25.19
N ILE A 485 -21.86 -1.99 25.08
CA ILE A 485 -22.37 -0.82 25.81
C ILE A 485 -23.82 -0.61 25.32
N PRO A 486 -24.85 -0.85 26.14
CA PRO A 486 -26.23 -0.56 25.74
C PRO A 486 -26.36 0.94 25.42
N ALA A 487 -27.26 1.31 24.51
CA ALA A 487 -27.54 2.73 24.21
C ALA A 487 -27.78 3.59 25.48
N ILE A 488 -28.26 2.95 26.56
CA ILE A 488 -28.48 3.54 27.88
C ILE A 488 -27.16 3.95 28.57
N THR A 489 -26.11 3.14 28.48
CA THR A 489 -24.79 3.44 29.08
C THR A 489 -24.07 4.53 28.29
N LYS A 490 -24.20 4.54 26.95
CA LYS A 490 -23.79 5.68 26.10
C LYS A 490 -24.51 6.97 26.48
N MET A 491 -25.83 6.88 26.70
CA MET A 491 -26.66 8.02 27.12
C MET A 491 -26.30 8.53 28.52
N ILE A 492 -25.97 7.63 29.46
CA ILE A 492 -25.55 8.01 30.82
C ILE A 492 -24.18 8.68 30.79
N MET A 493 -23.21 8.16 30.04
CA MET A 493 -21.92 8.83 29.86
C MET A 493 -22.06 10.21 29.22
N ALA A 494 -22.93 10.37 28.22
CA ALA A 494 -23.20 11.66 27.57
C ALA A 494 -23.99 12.67 28.45
N ILE A 495 -24.54 12.22 29.59
CA ILE A 495 -25.20 13.08 30.58
C ILE A 495 -24.23 13.45 31.71
N ILE A 496 -23.23 12.60 31.99
CA ILE A 496 -22.25 12.77 33.07
C ILE A 496 -21.00 13.53 32.60
N MET A 497 -20.60 13.36 31.34
CA MET A 497 -19.57 14.15 30.65
C MET A 497 -20.21 15.26 29.83
#